data_AF-A0A517TKV4-F1
#
_entry.id   AF-A0A517TKV4-F1
#
_cell.length_a   1.000
_cell.length_b   1.000
_cell.length_c   1.000
_cell.angle_alpha   90.00
_cell.angle_beta   90.00
_cell.angle_gamma   90.00
#
_symmetry.space_group_name_H-M   'P 1'
#
loop_
_entity.id
_entity.type
_entity.pdbx_description
1 polymer ?
#
loop_
_entity_poly.entity_id
_entity_poly.type
_entity_poly.pdbx_seq_one_letter_code
_entity_poly.pdbx_strand_id
1 'polypeptide(L)'
;MSTQDHPNQPIESFFDAVRHRLTLRRLGTLAVSATIVAAAAVLAAALSRVAFGYAAEPWWYAAASAGAIFATLVAWLVTLPSAEASAREADEAFGLHDALVSWLHFGNAGKQGGFYDLQAKQTAESVIPLDARRVDVRPPRNRLLLAIALAAVAGGLGFMQPSEAVQQRLAQQEFTLIESQRINEQLEELVKELDEQVEGEERELIDPDKLREQIEALEETADPKLALRQYAKLEQKLQQQLNKLNQRRDEQLAARAAKELDKSAETRKLAKPLDAKQYDQAAKELQKMQPSKTAKLTEQQKQAARLRAASQRMAAAARSRRSSSSNSSEGSQAGKSGASAKGTGSQGEGQASGAAGQGGEGDDSGELANAMLDLDAAVADLEAALREACDQEKRNGECNSKCLGKLSKCQSKCNGACNSLSKCLSKMAIKKKAQCRLASLCKSCSQCQGGLCQSPSSKNGRGIGASSVDSRRDPSDEALAAGPTERLTGIKSAGPSQKTTESADDGSGVSTRVAQNKDREFRRSVESYVSREDVPPAVRRGVKRYFESIHHIETDTPSEAGL
;
A
#
# COMPACT_ATOMS: atom_id res chain seq x y z
N MET A 1 -34.50 78.14 45.49
CA MET A 1 -34.46 76.89 44.71
C MET A 1 -34.99 75.79 45.62
N SER A 2 -36.32 75.65 45.67
CA SER A 2 -36.96 74.55 46.39
C SER A 2 -36.75 73.31 45.55
N THR A 3 -36.06 72.31 46.08
CA THR A 3 -36.05 70.96 45.53
C THR A 3 -37.49 70.49 45.50
N GLN A 4 -38.12 70.54 44.31
CA GLN A 4 -39.38 69.86 44.09
C GLN A 4 -39.06 68.37 44.18
N ASP A 5 -39.29 67.78 45.35
CA ASP A 5 -39.26 66.34 45.51
C ASP A 5 -40.27 65.75 44.52
N HIS A 6 -39.76 65.17 43.44
CA HIS A 6 -40.60 64.54 42.43
C HIS A 6 -41.31 63.35 43.10
N PRO A 7 -42.65 63.38 43.24
CA PRO A 7 -43.39 62.32 43.94
C PRO A 7 -43.28 60.95 43.25
N ASN A 8 -42.64 60.88 42.08
CA ASN A 8 -42.45 59.67 41.28
C ASN A 8 -41.18 58.87 41.64
N GLN A 9 -40.20 59.46 42.33
CA GLN A 9 -38.97 58.76 42.71
C GLN A 9 -39.18 57.44 43.50
N PRO A 10 -40.10 57.36 44.48
CA PRO A 10 -40.32 56.09 45.20
C PRO A 10 -40.97 55.02 44.32
N ILE A 11 -41.82 55.40 43.37
CA ILE A 11 -42.47 54.45 42.44
C ILE A 11 -41.45 53.92 41.44
N GLU A 12 -40.63 54.79 40.85
CA GLU A 12 -39.60 54.42 39.87
C GLU A 12 -38.56 53.47 40.48
N SER A 13 -38.05 53.79 41.67
CA SER A 13 -37.06 52.96 42.36
C SER A 13 -37.62 51.58 42.78
N PHE A 14 -38.87 51.52 43.23
CA PHE A 14 -39.54 50.25 43.50
C PHE A 14 -39.76 49.44 42.22
N PHE A 15 -40.26 50.09 41.16
CA PHE A 15 -40.53 49.44 39.88
C PHE A 15 -39.26 48.88 39.24
N ASP A 16 -38.16 49.64 39.24
CA ASP A 16 -36.87 49.17 38.74
C ASP A 16 -36.32 48.00 39.55
N ALA A 17 -36.50 48.02 40.88
CA ALA A 17 -36.11 46.91 41.75
C ALA A 17 -36.93 45.63 41.47
N VAL A 18 -38.25 45.76 41.25
CA VAL A 18 -39.12 44.64 40.88
C VAL A 18 -38.78 44.13 39.48
N ARG A 19 -38.60 45.02 38.51
CA ARG A 19 -38.21 44.68 37.14
C ARG A 19 -36.88 43.92 37.12
N HIS A 20 -35.88 44.39 37.85
CA HIS A 20 -34.59 43.70 37.98
C HIS A 20 -34.73 42.30 38.60
N ARG A 21 -35.64 42.10 39.55
CA ARG A 21 -35.89 40.77 40.15
C ARG A 21 -36.63 39.84 39.19
N LEU A 22 -37.61 40.34 38.45
CA LEU A 22 -38.33 39.58 37.44
C LEU A 22 -37.41 39.18 36.28
N THR A 23 -36.52 40.06 35.82
CA THR A 23 -35.53 39.72 34.81
C THR A 23 -34.54 38.67 35.31
N LEU A 24 -34.07 38.77 36.56
CA LEU A 24 -33.23 37.73 37.17
C LEU A 24 -33.95 36.38 37.29
N ARG A 25 -35.24 36.37 37.65
CA ARG A 25 -36.05 35.14 37.74
C ARG A 25 -36.17 34.49 36.37
N ARG A 26 -36.51 35.27 35.33
CA ARG A 26 -36.60 34.79 33.95
C ARG A 26 -35.26 34.28 33.43
N LEU A 27 -34.18 35.04 33.66
CA LEU A 27 -32.81 34.63 33.34
C LEU A 27 -32.47 33.30 34.00
N GLY A 28 -32.77 33.13 35.29
CA GLY A 28 -32.54 31.88 36.01
C GLY A 28 -33.32 30.70 35.42
N THR A 29 -34.59 30.90 35.04
CA THR A 29 -35.37 29.83 34.39
C THR A 29 -34.87 29.49 32.99
N LEU A 30 -34.48 30.49 32.20
CA LEU A 30 -33.91 30.31 30.85
C LEU A 30 -32.56 29.62 30.91
N ALA A 31 -31.72 30.01 31.87
CA ALA A 31 -30.44 29.38 32.17
C ALA A 31 -30.61 27.89 32.47
N VAL A 32 -31.54 27.53 33.36
CA VAL A 32 -31.83 26.13 33.68
C VAL A 32 -32.40 25.36 32.49
N SER A 33 -33.30 25.95 31.69
CA SER A 33 -33.81 25.24 30.50
C SER A 33 -32.74 25.02 29.44
N ALA A 34 -31.90 26.03 29.19
CA ALA A 34 -30.84 25.92 28.20
C ALA A 34 -29.77 24.90 28.62
N THR A 35 -29.44 24.84 29.91
CA THR A 35 -28.49 23.83 30.43
C THR A 35 -29.08 22.42 30.33
N ILE A 36 -30.39 22.22 30.55
CA ILE A 36 -31.05 20.92 30.33
C ILE A 36 -30.95 20.50 28.86
N VAL A 37 -31.28 21.40 27.93
CA VAL A 37 -31.23 21.10 26.48
C VAL A 37 -29.80 20.79 26.05
N ALA A 38 -28.83 21.59 26.50
CA ALA A 38 -27.42 21.36 26.19
C ALA A 38 -26.91 20.04 26.79
N ALA A 39 -27.23 19.75 28.06
CA ALA A 39 -26.83 18.51 28.71
C ALA A 39 -27.46 17.28 28.02
N ALA A 40 -28.73 17.35 27.61
CA ALA A 40 -29.39 16.29 26.87
C ALA A 40 -28.76 16.07 25.49
N ALA A 41 -28.42 17.13 24.77
CA ALA A 41 -27.75 17.04 23.48
C ALA A 41 -26.34 16.42 23.60
N VAL A 42 -25.56 16.84 24.59
CA VAL A 42 -24.24 16.25 24.88
C VAL A 42 -24.37 14.78 25.26
N LEU A 43 -25.34 14.44 26.11
CA LEU A 43 -25.59 13.07 26.53
C LEU A 43 -25.97 12.18 25.34
N ALA A 44 -26.81 12.66 24.43
CA ALA A 44 -27.15 11.93 23.21
C ALA A 44 -25.93 11.73 22.29
N ALA A 45 -25.09 12.76 22.11
CA ALA A 45 -23.86 12.66 21.32
C ALA A 45 -22.82 11.72 21.97
N ALA A 46 -22.67 11.79 23.29
CA ALA A 46 -21.78 10.92 24.06
C ALA A 46 -22.24 9.46 23.99
N LEU A 47 -23.53 9.18 24.19
CA LEU A 47 -24.08 7.83 24.07
C LEU A 47 -23.90 7.25 22.66
N SER A 48 -24.08 8.07 21.63
CA SER A 48 -23.82 7.66 20.24
C SER A 48 -22.36 7.24 20.04
N ARG A 49 -21.38 8.06 20.47
CA ARG A 49 -19.94 7.73 20.38
C ARG A 49 -19.57 6.50 21.20
N VAL A 50 -20.09 6.38 22.42
CA VAL A 50 -19.86 5.23 23.30
C VAL A 50 -20.42 3.95 22.66
N ALA A 51 -21.58 4.02 22.00
CA ALA A 51 -22.12 2.90 21.23
C ALA A 51 -21.20 2.47 20.07
N PHE A 52 -20.45 3.41 19.49
CA PHE A 52 -19.39 3.12 18.51
C PHE A 52 -18.02 2.77 19.13
N GLY A 53 -17.91 2.76 20.46
CA GLY A 53 -16.67 2.41 21.20
C GLY A 53 -15.65 3.54 21.33
N TYR A 54 -15.97 4.76 20.88
CA TYR A 54 -15.10 5.93 20.96
C TYR A 54 -15.33 6.70 22.26
N ALA A 55 -14.26 7.29 22.80
CA ALA A 55 -14.36 8.23 23.90
C ALA A 55 -14.97 9.57 23.45
N ALA A 56 -15.72 10.21 24.35
CA ALA A 56 -16.22 11.56 24.11
C ALA A 56 -15.07 12.56 24.23
N GLU A 57 -14.89 13.39 23.20
CA GLU A 57 -13.81 14.38 23.20
C GLU A 57 -14.12 15.54 24.17
N PRO A 58 -13.15 16.01 24.99
CA PRO A 58 -13.39 17.05 25.99
C PRO A 58 -13.96 18.36 25.45
N TRP A 59 -13.61 18.71 24.20
CA TRP A 59 -14.02 19.98 23.59
C TRP A 59 -15.52 20.05 23.32
N TRP A 60 -16.24 18.93 23.20
CA TRP A 60 -17.69 18.92 23.06
C TRP A 60 -18.41 19.48 24.29
N TYR A 61 -17.91 19.17 25.48
CA TYR A 61 -18.45 19.72 26.73
C TYR A 61 -18.21 21.23 26.83
N ALA A 62 -17.04 21.70 26.36
CA ALA A 62 -16.74 23.11 26.28
C ALA A 62 -17.63 23.83 25.25
N ALA A 63 -17.81 23.24 24.06
CA ALA A 63 -18.67 23.80 23.01
C ALA A 63 -20.13 23.87 23.45
N ALA A 64 -20.64 22.82 24.10
CA ALA A 64 -22.01 22.78 24.59
C ALA A 64 -22.27 23.76 25.73
N SER A 65 -21.31 23.93 26.65
CA SER A 65 -21.44 24.92 27.72
C SER A 65 -21.38 26.36 27.18
N ALA A 66 -20.49 26.65 26.23
CA ALA A 66 -20.46 27.93 25.53
C ALA A 66 -21.76 28.19 24.76
N GLY A 67 -22.27 27.19 24.04
CA GLY A 67 -23.53 27.25 23.32
C GLY A 67 -24.73 27.48 24.25
N ALA A 68 -24.75 26.84 25.42
CA ALA A 68 -25.77 27.07 26.44
C ALA A 68 -25.73 28.53 26.94
N ILE A 69 -24.54 29.05 27.29
CA ILE A 69 -24.39 30.44 27.73
C ILE A 69 -24.87 31.40 26.64
N PHE A 70 -24.45 31.19 25.40
CA PHE A 70 -24.87 32.03 24.28
C PHE A 70 -26.38 31.98 24.05
N ALA A 71 -26.98 30.78 24.03
CA ALA A 71 -28.43 30.62 23.90
C ALA A 71 -29.18 31.30 25.04
N THR A 72 -28.67 31.25 26.28
CA THR A 72 -29.30 31.96 27.41
C THR A 72 -29.22 33.46 27.27
N LEU A 73 -28.09 34.00 26.78
CA LEU A 73 -27.92 35.43 26.56
C LEU A 73 -28.84 35.92 25.44
N VAL A 74 -28.91 35.19 24.32
CA VAL A 74 -29.82 35.53 23.20
C VAL A 74 -31.28 35.42 23.64
N ALA A 75 -31.67 34.33 24.29
CA ALA A 75 -33.04 34.17 24.80
C ALA A 75 -33.36 35.27 25.81
N TRP A 76 -32.43 35.65 26.68
CA TRP A 76 -32.61 36.74 27.63
C TRP A 76 -32.82 38.09 26.93
N LEU A 77 -31.99 38.42 25.93
CA LEU A 77 -32.12 39.67 25.15
C LEU A 77 -33.46 39.73 24.40
N VAL A 78 -33.91 38.63 23.80
CA VAL A 78 -35.17 38.55 23.05
C VAL A 78 -36.40 38.56 23.97
N THR A 79 -36.26 38.02 25.18
CA THR A 79 -37.37 37.92 26.15
C THR A 79 -37.34 39.00 27.22
N LEU A 80 -36.56 40.07 27.02
CA LEU A 80 -36.55 41.24 27.90
C LEU A 80 -37.99 41.71 28.09
N PRO A 81 -38.54 41.67 29.33
CA PRO A 81 -39.91 42.03 29.56
C PRO A 81 -40.10 43.50 29.20
N SER A 82 -41.16 43.78 28.44
CA SER A 82 -41.64 45.13 28.27
C SER A 82 -41.96 45.71 29.65
N ALA A 83 -41.81 47.03 29.79
CA ALA A 83 -42.08 47.71 31.05
C ALA A 83 -43.55 47.45 31.50
N GLU A 84 -44.48 47.40 30.54
CA GLU A 84 -45.89 47.05 30.78
C GLU A 84 -46.08 45.63 31.32
N ALA A 85 -45.37 44.63 30.77
CA ALA A 85 -45.48 43.26 31.26
C ALA A 85 -44.91 43.12 32.68
N SER A 86 -43.83 43.86 32.97
CA SER A 86 -43.23 43.91 34.31
C SER A 86 -44.19 44.58 35.31
N ALA A 87 -44.90 45.63 34.89
CA ALA A 87 -45.88 46.33 35.70
C ALA A 87 -47.09 45.44 36.01
N ARG A 88 -47.63 44.71 35.02
CA ARG A 88 -48.74 43.76 35.24
C ARG A 88 -48.36 42.64 36.21
N GLU A 89 -47.18 42.06 36.03
CA GLU A 89 -46.70 40.97 36.91
C GLU A 89 -46.43 41.48 38.33
N ALA A 90 -45.98 42.73 38.48
CA ALA A 90 -45.85 43.40 39.77
C ALA A 90 -47.23 43.66 40.41
N ASP A 91 -48.18 44.19 39.63
CA ASP A 91 -49.53 44.49 40.11
C ASP A 91 -50.26 43.23 40.58
N GLU A 92 -50.11 42.10 39.87
CA GLU A 92 -50.66 40.81 40.27
C GLU A 92 -49.96 40.25 41.52
N ALA A 93 -48.62 40.32 41.60
CA ALA A 93 -47.86 39.78 42.71
C ALA A 93 -48.10 40.52 44.04
N PHE A 94 -48.39 41.82 43.98
CA PHE A 94 -48.62 42.65 45.16
C PHE A 94 -50.10 43.03 45.38
N GLY A 95 -51.00 42.67 44.46
CA GLY A 95 -52.43 42.97 44.55
C GLY A 95 -52.76 44.46 44.34
N LEU A 96 -52.01 45.16 43.50
CA LEU A 96 -52.12 46.61 43.27
C LEU A 96 -53.19 47.01 42.24
N HIS A 97 -54.03 46.07 41.77
CA HIS A 97 -55.16 46.32 40.85
C HIS A 97 -54.83 47.24 39.65
N ASP A 98 -53.76 46.92 38.91
CA ASP A 98 -53.28 47.67 37.73
C ASP A 98 -52.81 49.12 38.02
N ALA A 99 -52.48 49.46 39.27
CA ALA A 99 -52.01 50.78 39.63
C ALA A 99 -50.67 51.14 38.97
N LEU A 100 -49.70 50.22 38.93
CA LEU A 100 -48.40 50.46 38.28
C LEU A 100 -48.54 50.52 36.76
N VAL A 101 -49.38 49.67 36.16
CA VAL A 101 -49.69 49.69 34.73
C VAL A 101 -50.33 51.02 34.33
N SER A 102 -51.32 51.47 35.09
CA SER A 102 -51.99 52.75 34.86
C SER A 102 -51.02 53.92 34.98
N TRP A 103 -50.20 53.94 36.04
CA TRP A 103 -49.16 54.95 36.23
C TRP A 103 -48.18 55.01 35.04
N LEU A 104 -47.69 53.86 34.57
CA LEU A 104 -46.76 53.77 33.45
C LEU A 104 -47.39 54.24 32.13
N HIS A 105 -48.65 53.88 31.87
CA HIS A 105 -49.36 54.36 30.68
C HIS A 105 -49.60 55.87 30.71
N PHE A 106 -49.93 56.45 31.87
CA PHE A 106 -50.12 57.90 31.98
C PHE A 106 -48.81 58.67 31.86
N GLY A 107 -47.73 58.14 32.42
CA GLY A 107 -46.37 58.67 32.24
C GLY A 107 -45.94 58.68 30.78
N ASN A 108 -46.09 57.56 30.07
CA ASN A 108 -45.74 57.46 28.64
C ASN A 108 -46.61 58.33 27.74
N ALA A 109 -47.88 58.55 28.11
CA ALA A 109 -48.81 59.41 27.38
C ALA A 109 -48.59 60.92 27.65
N GLY A 110 -47.64 61.29 28.52
CA GLY A 110 -47.37 62.68 28.89
C GLY A 110 -48.53 63.37 29.61
N LYS A 111 -49.45 62.61 30.22
CA LYS A 111 -50.63 63.15 30.90
C LYS A 111 -50.24 63.60 32.31
N GLN A 112 -50.20 64.92 32.52
CA GLN A 112 -49.87 65.54 33.81
C GLN A 112 -51.04 66.38 34.31
N GLY A 113 -51.18 66.53 35.63
CA GLY A 113 -52.13 67.45 36.26
C GLY A 113 -53.41 66.81 36.78
N GLY A 114 -53.89 67.32 37.92
CA GLY A 114 -55.21 67.01 38.48
C GLY A 114 -55.34 65.56 38.93
N PHE A 115 -56.22 64.80 38.27
CA PHE A 115 -56.51 63.40 38.60
C PHE A 115 -55.28 62.49 38.49
N TYR A 116 -54.42 62.70 37.49
CA TYR A 116 -53.23 61.87 37.28
C TYR A 116 -52.21 62.00 38.43
N ASP A 117 -52.08 63.20 38.99
CA ASP A 117 -51.18 63.44 40.13
C ASP A 117 -51.72 62.81 41.42
N LEU A 118 -53.05 62.78 41.59
CA LEU A 118 -53.71 62.10 42.71
C LEU A 118 -53.53 60.58 42.62
N GLN A 119 -53.70 60.01 41.42
CA GLN A 119 -53.47 58.58 41.20
C GLN A 119 -52.00 58.20 41.41
N ALA A 120 -51.05 59.04 40.96
CA ALA A 120 -49.63 58.83 41.21
C ALA A 120 -49.33 58.85 42.72
N LYS A 121 -49.88 59.79 43.48
CA LYS A 121 -49.74 59.84 44.95
C LYS A 121 -50.34 58.62 45.64
N GLN A 122 -51.54 58.21 45.26
CA GLN A 122 -52.19 57.01 45.82
C GLN A 122 -51.38 55.73 45.51
N THR A 123 -50.82 55.65 44.30
CA THR A 123 -49.94 54.54 43.91
C THR A 123 -48.65 54.56 44.75
N ALA A 124 -48.04 55.73 44.95
CA ALA A 124 -46.86 55.88 45.81
C ALA A 124 -47.15 55.42 47.26
N GLU A 125 -48.25 55.86 47.85
CA GLU A 125 -48.67 55.46 49.20
C GLU A 125 -48.90 53.94 49.31
N SER A 126 -49.45 53.32 48.26
CA SER A 126 -49.68 51.87 48.20
C SER A 126 -48.38 51.07 48.02
N VAL A 127 -47.37 51.65 47.39
CA VAL A 127 -46.08 51.01 47.07
C VAL A 127 -45.08 51.13 48.23
N ILE A 128 -45.07 52.23 48.99
CA ILE A 128 -44.15 52.46 50.12
C ILE A 128 -44.08 51.29 51.13
N PRO A 129 -45.18 50.66 51.57
CA PRO A 129 -45.11 49.56 52.53
C PRO A 129 -44.68 48.23 51.90
N LEU A 130 -44.58 48.14 50.58
CA LEU A 130 -44.28 46.91 49.87
C LEU A 130 -42.77 46.74 49.67
N ASP A 131 -42.25 45.56 50.03
CA ASP A 131 -40.86 45.21 49.79
C ASP A 131 -40.74 44.44 48.46
N ALA A 132 -39.99 44.99 47.51
CA ALA A 132 -39.64 44.33 46.24
C ALA A 132 -38.98 42.96 46.45
N ARG A 133 -38.42 42.69 47.64
CA ARG A 133 -37.82 41.39 48.01
C ARG A 133 -38.80 40.24 48.10
N ARG A 134 -40.11 40.51 48.21
CA ARG A 134 -41.15 39.47 48.35
C ARG A 134 -41.33 38.61 47.09
N VAL A 135 -40.90 39.09 45.92
CA VAL A 135 -40.92 38.32 44.67
C VAL A 135 -39.86 37.21 44.74
N ASP A 136 -40.29 35.95 44.79
CA ASP A 136 -39.38 34.80 44.86
C ASP A 136 -38.65 34.60 43.52
N VAL A 137 -37.33 34.75 43.54
CA VAL A 137 -36.45 34.61 42.37
C VAL A 137 -36.01 33.14 42.18
N ARG A 138 -36.43 32.22 43.08
CA ARG A 138 -35.96 30.83 43.05
C ARG A 138 -36.47 30.09 41.80
N PRO A 139 -35.56 29.49 41.00
CA PRO A 139 -35.98 28.59 39.94
C PRO A 139 -36.67 27.34 40.54
N PRO A 140 -37.58 26.69 39.79
CA PRO A 140 -38.25 25.49 40.27
C PRO A 140 -37.22 24.39 40.55
N ARG A 141 -37.15 23.92 41.81
CA ARG A 141 -36.15 22.96 42.30
C ARG A 141 -36.05 21.71 41.43
N ASN A 142 -37.18 21.21 40.92
CA ASN A 142 -37.22 20.00 40.09
C ASN A 142 -36.43 20.16 38.78
N ARG A 143 -36.46 21.33 38.15
CA ARG A 143 -35.70 21.58 36.91
C ARG A 143 -34.21 21.70 37.20
N LEU A 144 -33.84 22.34 38.31
CA LEU A 144 -32.44 22.44 38.72
C LEU A 144 -31.84 21.05 39.02
N LEU A 145 -32.57 20.20 39.76
CA LEU A 145 -32.14 18.83 40.04
C LEU A 145 -31.99 18.01 38.77
N LEU A 146 -32.94 18.13 37.81
CA LEU A 146 -32.83 17.47 36.51
C LEU A 146 -31.60 17.93 35.72
N ALA A 147 -31.33 19.24 35.68
CA ALA A 147 -30.15 19.79 35.02
C ALA A 147 -28.84 19.26 35.62
N ILE A 148 -28.76 19.22 36.95
CA ILE A 148 -27.60 18.67 37.67
C ILE A 148 -27.45 17.17 37.40
N ALA A 149 -28.54 16.41 37.45
CA ALA A 149 -28.52 14.97 37.18
C ALA A 149 -28.05 14.67 35.76
N LEU A 150 -28.58 15.37 34.75
CA LEU A 150 -28.16 15.20 33.35
C LEU A 150 -26.69 15.62 33.15
N ALA A 151 -26.26 16.73 33.74
CA ALA A 151 -24.87 17.17 33.67
C ALA A 151 -23.92 16.17 34.36
N ALA A 152 -24.32 15.58 35.49
CA ALA A 152 -23.53 14.57 36.19
C ALA A 152 -23.40 13.27 35.37
N VAL A 153 -24.49 12.80 34.74
CA VAL A 153 -24.45 11.63 33.85
C VAL A 153 -23.60 11.91 32.61
N ALA A 154 -23.77 13.07 31.98
CA ALA A 154 -22.95 13.48 30.84
C ALA A 154 -21.46 13.57 31.21
N GLY A 155 -21.13 14.13 32.38
CA GLY A 155 -19.76 14.18 32.90
C GLY A 155 -19.19 12.79 33.20
N GLY A 156 -19.99 11.89 33.77
CA GLY A 156 -19.60 10.50 34.04
C GLY A 156 -19.23 9.72 32.78
N LEU A 157 -19.98 9.91 31.68
CA LEU A 157 -19.66 9.33 30.38
C LEU A 157 -18.32 9.85 29.82
N GLY A 158 -17.91 11.07 30.17
CA GLY A 158 -16.60 11.62 29.80
C GLY A 158 -15.40 10.91 30.44
N PHE A 159 -15.61 10.20 31.55
CA PHE A 159 -14.55 9.42 32.21
C PHE A 159 -14.48 7.96 31.74
N MET A 160 -15.42 7.51 30.90
CA MET A 160 -15.35 6.16 30.35
C MET A 160 -14.21 6.07 29.32
N GLN A 161 -13.27 5.17 29.59
CA GLN A 161 -12.17 4.91 28.67
C GLN A 161 -12.71 4.30 27.37
N PRO A 162 -12.08 4.59 26.20
CA PRO A 162 -12.46 3.97 24.95
C PRO A 162 -12.32 2.44 25.03
N SER A 163 -13.16 1.72 24.31
CA SER A 163 -13.11 0.25 24.28
C SER A 163 -11.71 -0.25 23.90
N GLU A 164 -11.24 -1.34 24.52
CA GLU A 164 -9.93 -1.95 24.21
C GLU A 164 -9.75 -2.22 22.72
N ALA A 165 -10.82 -2.59 22.01
CA ALA A 165 -10.78 -2.82 20.56
C ALA A 165 -10.45 -1.54 19.76
N VAL A 166 -10.99 -0.40 20.19
CA VAL A 166 -10.72 0.90 19.55
C VAL A 166 -9.32 1.39 19.92
N GLN A 167 -8.91 1.22 21.17
CA GLN A 167 -7.54 1.53 21.60
C GLN A 167 -6.50 0.72 20.83
N GLN A 168 -6.73 -0.59 20.63
CA GLN A 168 -5.86 -1.44 19.82
C GLN A 168 -5.80 -0.98 18.37
N ARG A 169 -6.93 -0.55 17.77
CA ARG A 169 -6.94 -0.01 16.40
C ARG A 169 -6.16 1.29 16.29
N LEU A 170 -6.34 2.22 17.23
CA LEU A 170 -5.58 3.48 17.25
C LEU A 170 -4.08 3.22 17.46
N ALA A 171 -3.72 2.35 18.40
CA ALA A 171 -2.34 1.94 18.61
C ALA A 171 -1.72 1.25 17.37
N GLN A 172 -2.50 0.44 16.65
CA GLN A 172 -2.07 -0.15 15.38
C GLN A 172 -1.88 0.91 14.30
N GLN A 173 -2.75 1.92 14.22
CA GLN A 173 -2.63 3.02 13.27
C GLN A 173 -1.39 3.87 13.54
N GLU A 174 -1.15 4.24 14.79
CA GLU A 174 0.06 4.97 15.21
C GLU A 174 1.33 4.16 14.94
N PHE A 175 1.32 2.86 15.29
CA PHE A 175 2.44 1.97 15.00
C PHE A 175 2.70 1.85 13.50
N THR A 176 1.65 1.70 12.70
CA THR A 176 1.76 1.63 11.23
C THR A 176 2.34 2.92 10.67
N LEU A 177 1.90 4.07 11.17
CA LEU A 177 2.42 5.37 10.74
C LEU A 177 3.91 5.48 11.05
N ILE A 178 4.33 5.21 12.29
CA ILE A 178 5.73 5.27 12.71
C ILE A 178 6.59 4.27 11.93
N GLU A 179 6.13 3.03 11.76
CA GLU A 179 6.90 2.02 11.03
C GLU A 179 6.96 2.34 9.53
N SER A 180 5.89 2.90 8.94
CA SER A 180 5.90 3.35 7.53
C SER A 180 6.89 4.49 7.31
N GLN A 181 6.96 5.46 8.23
CA GLN A 181 7.98 6.52 8.21
C GLN A 181 9.38 5.93 8.28
N ARG A 182 9.63 5.04 9.25
CA ARG A 182 10.93 4.38 9.42
C ARG A 182 11.35 3.59 8.18
N ILE A 183 10.40 2.88 7.56
CA ILE A 183 10.64 2.11 6.33
C ILE A 183 10.96 3.05 5.17
N ASN A 184 10.23 4.16 5.03
CA ASN A 184 10.46 5.14 3.97
C ASN A 184 11.86 5.78 4.12
N GLU A 185 12.26 6.18 5.32
CA GLU A 185 13.61 6.68 5.61
C GLU A 185 14.70 5.63 5.27
N GLN A 186 14.49 4.36 5.64
CA GLN A 186 15.43 3.29 5.31
C GLN A 186 15.53 3.05 3.80
N LEU A 187 14.41 3.10 3.07
CA LEU A 187 14.41 2.97 1.60
C LEU A 187 15.10 4.15 0.94
N GLU A 188 14.91 5.38 1.43
CA GLU A 188 15.62 6.55 0.94
C GLU A 188 17.12 6.46 1.17
N GLU A 189 17.56 6.01 2.36
CA GLU A 189 18.98 5.81 2.67
C GLU A 189 19.59 4.76 1.73
N LEU A 190 18.92 3.63 1.53
CA LEU A 190 19.37 2.59 0.59
C LEU A 190 19.43 3.10 -0.85
N VAL A 191 18.53 3.97 -1.28
CA VAL A 191 18.58 4.59 -2.61
C VAL A 191 19.70 5.63 -2.72
N LYS A 192 20.01 6.37 -1.65
CA LYS A 192 21.17 7.27 -1.62
C LYS A 192 22.48 6.49 -1.69
N GLU A 193 22.63 5.43 -0.88
CA GLU A 193 23.77 4.52 -0.98
C GLU A 193 23.89 3.88 -2.37
N LEU A 194 22.75 3.58 -3.00
CA LEU A 194 22.70 3.08 -4.37
C LEU A 194 23.22 4.12 -5.37
N ASP A 195 22.76 5.37 -5.29
CA ASP A 195 23.19 6.45 -6.19
C ASP A 195 24.68 6.76 -6.05
N GLU A 196 25.22 6.76 -4.83
CA GLU A 196 26.66 6.94 -4.57
C GLU A 196 27.53 5.82 -5.15
N GLN A 197 27.03 4.59 -5.14
CA GLN A 197 27.77 3.42 -5.62
C GLN A 197 27.65 3.19 -7.13
N VAL A 198 26.66 3.80 -7.79
CA VAL A 198 26.33 3.58 -9.20
C VAL A 198 27.02 4.66 -10.05
N GLU A 199 28.07 4.27 -10.77
CA GLU A 199 28.83 5.17 -11.64
C GLU A 199 28.60 4.87 -13.14
N GLY A 200 28.54 5.93 -13.97
CA GLY A 200 28.59 5.83 -15.43
C GLY A 200 27.41 5.08 -16.06
N GLU A 201 27.71 4.12 -16.94
CA GLU A 201 26.72 3.30 -17.68
C GLU A 201 25.79 2.49 -16.75
N GLU A 202 26.16 2.27 -15.47
CA GLU A 202 25.28 1.62 -14.48
C GLU A 202 24.06 2.49 -14.12
N ARG A 203 24.23 3.83 -14.14
CA ARG A 203 23.19 4.79 -13.73
C ARG A 203 22.02 4.80 -14.70
N GLU A 204 22.31 4.71 -15.99
CA GLU A 204 21.31 4.64 -17.06
C GLU A 204 20.44 3.37 -17.00
N LEU A 205 20.90 2.31 -16.32
CA LEU A 205 20.18 1.04 -16.23
C LEU A 205 19.25 0.95 -15.02
N ILE A 206 19.59 1.61 -13.90
CA ILE A 206 18.85 1.53 -12.64
C ILE A 206 17.93 2.74 -12.45
N ASP A 207 18.26 3.90 -13.06
CA ASP A 207 17.56 5.18 -12.88
C ASP A 207 17.26 5.47 -11.39
N PRO A 208 18.29 5.70 -10.55
CA PRO A 208 18.11 5.90 -9.11
C PRO A 208 17.16 7.07 -8.79
N ASP A 209 17.16 8.11 -9.63
CA ASP A 209 16.27 9.26 -9.50
C ASP A 209 14.78 8.88 -9.60
N LYS A 210 14.43 7.93 -10.48
CA LYS A 210 13.06 7.41 -10.59
C LYS A 210 12.68 6.53 -9.41
N LEU A 211 13.63 5.79 -8.84
CA LEU A 211 13.39 5.01 -7.62
C LEU A 211 13.13 5.94 -6.44
N ARG A 212 13.89 7.02 -6.34
CA ARG A 212 13.69 8.06 -5.34
C ARG A 212 12.32 8.72 -5.46
N GLU A 213 11.92 9.12 -6.67
CA GLU A 213 10.58 9.67 -6.93
C GLU A 213 9.48 8.68 -6.52
N GLN A 214 9.66 7.38 -6.77
CA GLN A 214 8.71 6.35 -6.36
C GLN A 214 8.62 6.14 -4.85
N ILE A 215 9.71 6.36 -4.11
CA ILE A 215 9.75 6.29 -2.65
C ILE A 215 9.13 7.56 -2.05
N GLU A 216 9.46 8.74 -2.60
CA GLU A 216 8.87 10.02 -2.18
C GLU A 216 7.35 10.06 -2.46
N ALA A 217 6.87 9.32 -3.45
CA ALA A 217 5.45 9.13 -3.73
C ALA A 217 4.74 8.14 -2.77
N LEU A 218 5.45 7.49 -1.85
CA LEU A 218 4.84 6.65 -0.82
C LEU A 218 4.26 7.54 0.28
N GLU A 219 2.94 7.65 0.33
CA GLU A 219 2.25 8.41 1.37
C GLU A 219 2.37 7.71 2.73
N GLU A 220 2.67 8.48 3.77
CA GLU A 220 2.53 8.04 5.15
C GLU A 220 1.04 7.80 5.43
N THR A 221 0.66 6.54 5.59
CA THR A 221 -0.75 6.16 5.76
C THR A 221 -0.95 5.43 7.08
N ALA A 222 -2.01 5.82 7.80
CA ALA A 222 -2.42 5.13 9.03
C ALA A 222 -3.08 3.77 8.76
N ASP A 223 -3.55 3.52 7.52
CA ASP A 223 -4.16 2.25 7.15
C ASP A 223 -3.09 1.23 6.72
N PRO A 224 -2.88 0.14 7.48
CA PRO A 224 -1.88 -0.87 7.17
C PRO A 224 -2.11 -1.53 5.81
N LYS A 225 -3.36 -1.63 5.34
CA LYS A 225 -3.67 -2.24 4.04
C LYS A 225 -3.21 -1.35 2.89
N LEU A 226 -3.35 -0.03 3.03
CA LEU A 226 -2.90 0.92 2.01
C LEU A 226 -1.37 0.96 1.94
N ALA A 227 -0.70 1.03 3.09
CA ALA A 227 0.76 0.95 3.17
C ALA A 227 1.30 -0.32 2.49
N LEU A 228 0.76 -1.49 2.84
CA LEU A 228 1.17 -2.76 2.21
C LEU A 228 0.93 -2.79 0.69
N ARG A 229 -0.17 -2.21 0.21
CA ARG A 229 -0.45 -2.10 -1.23
C ARG A 229 0.56 -1.20 -1.94
N GLN A 230 0.96 -0.10 -1.33
CA GLN A 230 1.98 0.80 -1.89
C GLN A 230 3.35 0.10 -1.97
N TYR A 231 3.77 -0.57 -0.90
CA TYR A 231 5.03 -1.35 -0.90
C TYR A 231 5.00 -2.51 -1.90
N ALA A 232 3.88 -3.22 -2.02
CA ALA A 232 3.75 -4.29 -3.01
C ALA A 232 3.84 -3.77 -4.46
N LYS A 233 3.28 -2.59 -4.74
CA LYS A 233 3.43 -1.93 -6.05
C LYS A 233 4.88 -1.54 -6.32
N LEU A 234 5.59 -1.00 -5.32
CA LEU A 234 7.00 -0.66 -5.44
C LEU A 234 7.85 -1.92 -5.68
N GLU A 235 7.61 -2.99 -4.92
CA GLU A 235 8.27 -4.28 -5.12
C GLU A 235 8.02 -4.84 -6.52
N GLN A 236 6.77 -4.79 -7.02
CA GLN A 236 6.45 -5.25 -8.36
C GLN A 236 7.22 -4.46 -9.44
N LYS A 237 7.36 -3.14 -9.28
CA LYS A 237 8.16 -2.30 -10.20
C LYS A 237 9.65 -2.67 -10.14
N LEU A 238 10.20 -2.88 -8.95
CA LEU A 238 11.58 -3.34 -8.77
C LEU A 238 11.81 -4.72 -9.42
N GLN A 239 10.88 -5.64 -9.25
CA GLN A 239 10.93 -6.96 -9.89
C GLN A 239 10.84 -6.86 -11.42
N GLN A 240 10.05 -5.93 -11.96
CA GLN A 240 10.01 -5.66 -13.39
C GLN A 240 11.35 -5.15 -13.91
N GLN A 241 11.99 -4.18 -13.22
CA GLN A 241 13.34 -3.70 -13.57
C GLN A 241 14.38 -4.83 -13.47
N LEU A 242 14.32 -5.64 -12.42
CA LEU A 242 15.21 -6.79 -12.24
C LEU A 242 15.04 -7.83 -13.36
N ASN A 243 13.82 -8.05 -13.83
CA ASN A 243 13.54 -8.93 -14.97
C ASN A 243 14.07 -8.34 -16.29
N LYS A 244 14.02 -7.02 -16.49
CA LYS A 244 14.64 -6.35 -17.65
C LYS A 244 16.17 -6.50 -17.66
N LEU A 245 16.80 -6.53 -16.49
CA LEU A 245 18.25 -6.76 -16.35
C LEU A 245 18.66 -8.24 -16.38
N ASN A 246 17.70 -9.15 -16.42
CA ASN A 246 17.95 -10.58 -16.27
C ASN A 246 18.71 -11.16 -17.48
N GLN A 247 20.01 -11.40 -17.29
CA GLN A 247 20.91 -11.94 -18.32
C GLN A 247 21.19 -13.44 -18.16
N ARG A 248 20.29 -14.20 -17.53
CA ARG A 248 20.48 -15.66 -17.34
C ARG A 248 20.96 -16.38 -18.61
N ARG A 249 20.45 -15.96 -19.77
CA ARG A 249 20.82 -16.48 -21.10
C ARG A 249 22.30 -16.25 -21.44
N ASP A 250 22.79 -15.03 -21.23
CA ASP A 250 24.17 -14.67 -21.52
C ASP A 250 25.12 -15.22 -20.47
N GLU A 251 24.70 -15.29 -19.20
CA GLU A 251 25.47 -15.96 -18.15
C GLU A 251 25.67 -17.45 -18.47
N GLN A 252 24.62 -18.15 -18.92
CA GLN A 252 24.70 -19.54 -19.34
C GLN A 252 25.62 -19.72 -20.55
N LEU A 253 25.55 -18.81 -21.52
CA LEU A 253 26.43 -18.82 -22.68
C LEU A 253 27.89 -18.58 -22.27
N ALA A 254 28.16 -17.60 -21.40
CA ALA A 254 29.48 -17.31 -20.87
C ALA A 254 30.05 -18.48 -20.05
N ALA A 255 29.22 -19.17 -19.24
CA ALA A 255 29.63 -20.35 -18.49
C ALA A 255 29.96 -21.53 -19.42
N ARG A 256 29.19 -21.74 -20.51
CA ARG A 256 29.52 -22.76 -21.53
C ARG A 256 30.82 -22.41 -22.25
N ALA A 257 31.00 -21.14 -22.62
CA ALA A 257 32.24 -20.65 -23.21
C ALA A 257 33.43 -20.88 -22.26
N ALA A 258 33.27 -20.63 -20.96
CA ALA A 258 34.29 -20.90 -19.95
C ALA A 258 34.69 -22.38 -19.89
N LYS A 259 33.71 -23.30 -19.89
CA LYS A 259 33.96 -24.75 -19.91
C LYS A 259 34.70 -25.20 -21.17
N GLU A 260 34.36 -24.65 -22.33
CA GLU A 260 35.07 -24.93 -23.58
C GLU A 260 36.50 -24.35 -23.54
N LEU A 261 36.68 -23.15 -23.01
CA LEU A 261 38.00 -22.52 -22.84
C LEU A 261 38.88 -23.24 -21.82
N ASP A 262 38.35 -23.91 -20.79
CA ASP A 262 39.19 -24.62 -19.82
C ASP A 262 39.88 -25.86 -20.40
N LYS A 263 39.39 -26.40 -21.53
CA LYS A 263 39.99 -27.55 -22.22
C LYS A 263 41.38 -27.27 -22.84
N SER A 264 41.92 -26.05 -22.76
CA SER A 264 43.30 -25.75 -23.18
C SER A 264 44.02 -24.87 -22.18
N ALA A 265 45.29 -25.22 -21.95
CA ALA A 265 46.15 -24.52 -21.00
C ALA A 265 46.31 -23.02 -21.34
N GLU A 266 46.34 -22.67 -22.62
CA GLU A 266 46.57 -21.28 -23.06
C GLU A 266 45.38 -20.35 -22.79
N THR A 267 44.15 -20.88 -22.85
CA THR A 267 42.90 -20.13 -22.66
C THR A 267 42.35 -20.23 -21.24
N ARG A 268 42.91 -21.10 -20.41
CA ARG A 268 42.52 -21.30 -19.01
C ARG A 268 42.55 -20.02 -18.18
N LYS A 269 43.44 -19.06 -18.51
CA LYS A 269 43.49 -17.74 -17.86
C LYS A 269 42.22 -16.92 -18.09
N LEU A 270 41.61 -17.01 -19.28
CA LEU A 270 40.32 -16.37 -19.61
C LEU A 270 39.13 -17.20 -19.10
N ALA A 271 39.25 -18.53 -19.09
CA ALA A 271 38.20 -19.43 -18.62
C ALA A 271 37.84 -19.20 -17.15
N LYS A 272 38.84 -19.09 -16.27
CA LYS A 272 38.65 -18.90 -14.82
C LYS A 272 37.77 -17.69 -14.45
N PRO A 273 38.03 -16.46 -14.91
CA PRO A 273 37.18 -15.31 -14.57
C PRO A 273 35.79 -15.41 -15.20
N LEU A 274 35.64 -16.02 -16.39
CA LEU A 274 34.32 -16.25 -16.99
C LEU A 274 33.48 -17.23 -16.16
N ASP A 275 34.08 -18.33 -15.69
CA ASP A 275 33.42 -19.33 -14.85
C ASP A 275 33.04 -18.75 -13.47
N ALA A 276 33.94 -17.93 -12.90
CA ALA A 276 33.70 -17.18 -11.66
C ALA A 276 32.73 -15.99 -11.83
N LYS A 277 32.17 -15.78 -13.04
CA LYS A 277 31.30 -14.64 -13.38
C LYS A 277 31.92 -13.27 -13.06
N GLN A 278 33.23 -13.14 -13.22
CA GLN A 278 34.01 -11.91 -13.08
C GLN A 278 34.26 -11.30 -14.48
N TYR A 279 33.19 -10.81 -15.11
CA TYR A 279 33.22 -10.39 -16.52
C TYR A 279 34.18 -9.23 -16.80
N ASP A 280 34.39 -8.32 -15.84
CA ASP A 280 35.39 -7.24 -15.94
C ASP A 280 36.82 -7.75 -16.09
N GLN A 281 37.17 -8.82 -15.35
CA GLN A 281 38.49 -9.43 -15.44
C GLN A 281 38.64 -10.21 -16.74
N ALA A 282 37.60 -10.93 -17.16
CA ALA A 282 37.58 -11.62 -18.44
C ALA A 282 37.75 -10.63 -19.61
N ALA A 283 37.08 -9.48 -19.55
CA ALA A 283 37.22 -8.41 -20.54
C ALA A 283 38.65 -7.88 -20.63
N LYS A 284 39.33 -7.69 -19.48
CA LYS A 284 40.75 -7.28 -19.41
C LYS A 284 41.70 -8.35 -19.93
N GLU A 285 41.49 -9.62 -19.59
CA GLU A 285 42.30 -10.73 -20.10
C GLU A 285 42.12 -10.91 -21.62
N LEU A 286 40.90 -10.71 -22.15
CA LEU A 286 40.65 -10.71 -23.59
C LEU A 286 41.42 -9.57 -24.29
N GLN A 287 41.44 -8.37 -23.70
CA GLN A 287 42.22 -7.24 -24.24
C GLN A 287 43.73 -7.53 -24.24
N LYS A 288 44.26 -8.22 -23.22
CA LYS A 288 45.67 -8.64 -23.19
C LYS A 288 46.04 -9.66 -24.28
N MET A 289 45.06 -10.41 -24.79
CA MET A 289 45.26 -11.36 -25.90
C MET A 289 45.18 -10.71 -27.29
N GLN A 290 44.97 -9.40 -27.39
CA GLN A 290 44.93 -8.71 -28.68
C GLN A 290 46.31 -8.75 -29.36
N PRO A 291 46.36 -9.01 -30.68
CA PRO A 291 47.61 -9.05 -31.43
C PRO A 291 48.30 -7.69 -31.42
N SER A 292 49.53 -7.66 -30.90
CA SER A 292 50.39 -6.46 -30.91
C SER A 292 50.78 -6.05 -32.34
N LYS A 293 50.71 -4.75 -32.66
CA LYS A 293 51.13 -4.21 -33.96
C LYS A 293 52.65 -4.27 -34.18
N THR A 294 53.45 -4.35 -33.12
CA THR A 294 54.92 -4.19 -33.18
C THR A 294 55.69 -5.51 -33.05
N ALA A 295 55.01 -6.62 -32.79
CA ALA A 295 55.65 -7.91 -32.59
C ALA A 295 56.16 -8.51 -33.92
N LYS A 296 57.20 -9.35 -33.84
CA LYS A 296 57.72 -10.10 -35.00
C LYS A 296 56.62 -11.00 -35.58
N LEU A 297 56.66 -11.26 -36.89
CA LEU A 297 55.62 -12.02 -37.60
C LEU A 297 55.38 -13.42 -36.98
N THR A 298 56.44 -14.06 -36.47
CA THR A 298 56.37 -15.33 -35.72
C THR A 298 55.68 -15.21 -34.36
N GLU A 299 55.82 -14.08 -33.65
CA GLU A 299 55.10 -13.83 -32.40
C GLU A 299 53.63 -13.48 -32.65
N GLN A 300 53.35 -12.69 -33.70
CA GLN A 300 51.98 -12.39 -34.12
C GLN A 300 51.23 -13.67 -34.48
N GLN A 301 51.87 -14.63 -35.16
CA GLN A 301 51.28 -15.94 -35.43
C GLN A 301 50.96 -16.73 -34.16
N LYS A 302 51.85 -16.74 -33.16
CA LYS A 302 51.59 -17.40 -31.87
C LYS A 302 50.43 -16.73 -31.12
N GLN A 303 50.34 -15.41 -31.13
CA GLN A 303 49.23 -14.66 -30.52
C GLN A 303 47.92 -14.91 -31.26
N ALA A 304 47.92 -14.89 -32.59
CA ALA A 304 46.76 -15.17 -33.42
C ALA A 304 46.27 -16.62 -33.24
N ALA A 305 47.17 -17.60 -33.16
CA ALA A 305 46.82 -19.00 -32.91
C ALA A 305 46.17 -19.19 -31.52
N ARG A 306 46.69 -18.52 -30.48
CA ARG A 306 46.08 -18.50 -29.14
C ARG A 306 44.67 -17.89 -29.16
N LEU A 307 44.54 -16.74 -29.81
CA LEU A 307 43.27 -16.05 -29.94
C LEU A 307 42.27 -16.87 -30.78
N ARG A 308 42.74 -17.61 -31.79
CA ARG A 308 41.96 -18.53 -32.63
C ARG A 308 41.40 -19.68 -31.82
N ALA A 309 42.24 -20.32 -31.02
CA ALA A 309 41.81 -21.39 -30.12
C ALA A 309 40.75 -20.89 -29.13
N ALA A 310 40.92 -19.66 -28.61
CA ALA A 310 39.93 -19.03 -27.74
C ALA A 310 38.62 -18.73 -28.48
N SER A 311 38.68 -18.03 -29.61
CA SER A 311 37.51 -17.57 -30.36
C SER A 311 36.69 -18.73 -30.93
N GLN A 312 37.35 -19.76 -31.47
CA GLN A 312 36.68 -20.94 -32.01
C GLN A 312 35.87 -21.69 -30.94
N ARG A 313 36.39 -21.76 -29.71
CA ARG A 313 35.71 -22.41 -28.58
C ARG A 313 34.53 -21.60 -28.06
N MET A 314 34.68 -20.28 -27.98
CA MET A 314 33.57 -19.38 -27.65
C MET A 314 32.48 -19.43 -28.74
N ALA A 315 32.86 -19.44 -30.01
CA ALA A 315 31.94 -19.59 -31.13
C ALA A 315 31.25 -20.97 -31.15
N ALA A 316 31.94 -22.05 -30.79
CA ALA A 316 31.32 -23.37 -30.63
C ALA A 316 30.24 -23.35 -29.54
N ALA A 317 30.51 -22.71 -28.40
CA ALA A 317 29.52 -22.50 -27.34
C ALA A 317 28.32 -21.67 -27.85
N ALA A 318 28.56 -20.59 -28.61
CA ALA A 318 27.50 -19.77 -29.22
C ALA A 318 26.65 -20.55 -30.23
N ARG A 319 27.28 -21.33 -31.13
CA ARG A 319 26.59 -22.16 -32.13
C ARG A 319 25.75 -23.26 -31.48
N SER A 320 26.27 -23.94 -30.47
CA SER A 320 25.54 -24.99 -29.75
C SER A 320 24.28 -24.46 -29.05
N ARG A 321 24.30 -23.19 -28.60
CA ARG A 321 23.10 -22.53 -28.06
C ARG A 321 22.10 -22.23 -29.16
N ARG A 322 22.54 -21.68 -30.29
CA ARG A 322 21.65 -21.29 -31.40
C ARG A 322 20.93 -22.51 -32.00
N SER A 323 21.63 -23.64 -32.16
CA SER A 323 21.01 -24.89 -32.64
C SER A 323 20.01 -25.49 -31.66
N SER A 324 20.26 -25.37 -30.34
CA SER A 324 19.30 -25.83 -29.33
C SER A 324 18.04 -24.98 -29.26
N SER A 325 18.13 -23.70 -29.63
CA SER A 325 17.00 -22.77 -29.63
C SER A 325 16.13 -22.87 -30.88
N SER A 326 16.68 -23.26 -32.04
CA SER A 326 15.90 -23.42 -33.27
C SER A 326 15.07 -24.69 -33.28
N ASN A 327 15.54 -25.77 -32.65
CA ASN A 327 14.83 -27.05 -32.62
C ASN A 327 13.63 -27.09 -31.66
N SER A 328 13.48 -26.12 -30.75
CA SER A 328 12.36 -26.10 -29.80
C SER A 328 11.13 -25.34 -30.31
N SER A 329 11.23 -24.57 -31.40
CA SER A 329 10.11 -23.82 -31.97
C SER A 329 9.37 -24.51 -33.12
N GLU A 330 9.96 -25.51 -33.78
CA GLU A 330 9.32 -26.22 -34.91
C GLU A 330 8.55 -27.50 -34.51
N GLY A 331 8.58 -27.91 -33.24
CA GLY A 331 7.93 -29.13 -32.76
C GLY A 331 6.44 -29.04 -32.39
N SER A 332 5.79 -27.86 -32.51
CA SER A 332 4.39 -27.67 -32.06
C SER A 332 3.39 -27.28 -33.15
N GLN A 333 3.75 -27.37 -34.44
CA GLN A 333 2.83 -27.01 -35.53
C GLN A 333 2.57 -28.12 -36.57
N ALA A 334 3.03 -29.36 -36.30
CA ALA A 334 2.69 -30.53 -37.11
C ALA A 334 1.61 -31.37 -36.41
N GLY A 335 0.35 -30.92 -36.47
CA GLY A 335 -0.75 -31.66 -35.84
C GLY A 335 -2.13 -31.05 -35.94
N LYS A 336 -2.56 -30.51 -37.10
CA LYS A 336 -3.98 -30.46 -37.52
C LYS A 336 -4.13 -29.91 -38.95
N SER A 337 -3.99 -30.78 -39.93
CA SER A 337 -4.66 -30.65 -41.23
C SER A 337 -5.80 -31.66 -41.25
N GLY A 338 -7.04 -31.17 -41.16
CA GLY A 338 -8.23 -32.02 -41.16
C GLY A 338 -9.53 -31.23 -41.08
N ALA A 339 -10.06 -30.89 -42.26
CA ALA A 339 -11.47 -30.66 -42.61
C ALA A 339 -12.25 -29.46 -42.01
N SER A 340 -12.34 -28.40 -42.83
CA SER A 340 -13.58 -27.76 -43.33
C SER A 340 -14.90 -28.01 -42.56
N ALA A 341 -15.43 -26.96 -41.92
CA ALA A 341 -16.87 -26.67 -41.91
C ALA A 341 -17.12 -25.19 -41.59
N LYS A 342 -18.07 -24.64 -42.34
CA LYS A 342 -18.52 -23.25 -42.47
C LYS A 342 -19.63 -22.95 -41.44
N GLY A 343 -19.56 -21.82 -40.73
CA GLY A 343 -20.63 -21.29 -39.87
C GLY A 343 -20.12 -20.14 -39.00
N THR A 344 -20.25 -18.87 -39.42
CA THR A 344 -21.37 -17.95 -39.17
C THR A 344 -21.61 -17.64 -37.68
N GLY A 345 -21.12 -16.48 -37.25
CA GLY A 345 -21.77 -15.55 -36.32
C GLY A 345 -21.93 -15.94 -34.85
N SER A 346 -21.12 -15.31 -33.97
CA SER A 346 -21.64 -14.69 -32.74
C SER A 346 -20.57 -13.77 -32.15
N GLN A 347 -20.88 -12.48 -32.09
CA GLN A 347 -20.20 -11.53 -31.21
C GLN A 347 -20.43 -11.96 -29.76
N GLY A 348 -19.36 -11.95 -28.98
CA GLY A 348 -19.37 -12.15 -27.54
C GLY A 348 -18.22 -11.36 -26.95
N GLU A 349 -18.52 -10.14 -26.51
CA GLU A 349 -17.61 -9.29 -25.76
C GLU A 349 -17.31 -9.94 -24.41
N GLY A 350 -16.07 -10.38 -24.24
CA GLY A 350 -15.55 -10.94 -23.00
C GLY A 350 -14.15 -10.40 -22.79
N GLN A 351 -14.09 -9.17 -22.28
CA GLN A 351 -12.87 -8.41 -21.99
C GLN A 351 -12.20 -8.97 -20.72
N ALA A 352 -11.42 -10.04 -20.88
CA ALA A 352 -10.48 -10.51 -19.87
C ALA A 352 -9.07 -10.05 -20.26
N SER A 353 -8.57 -9.05 -19.53
CA SER A 353 -7.25 -8.44 -19.61
C SER A 353 -6.14 -9.43 -19.21
N GLY A 354 -5.86 -10.38 -20.08
CA GLY A 354 -4.58 -11.09 -20.09
C GLY A 354 -3.52 -10.14 -20.63
N ALA A 355 -2.74 -9.54 -19.73
CA ALA A 355 -1.53 -8.78 -20.05
C ALA A 355 -0.45 -9.73 -20.63
N ALA A 356 -0.68 -10.20 -21.86
CA ALA A 356 0.36 -10.70 -22.74
C ALA A 356 1.14 -9.47 -23.22
N GLY A 357 2.13 -9.08 -22.42
CA GLY A 357 3.06 -8.00 -22.73
C GLY A 357 3.76 -8.29 -24.05
N GLN A 358 3.30 -7.60 -25.10
CA GLN A 358 3.97 -7.43 -26.38
C GLN A 358 5.16 -6.49 -26.15
N GLY A 359 6.16 -6.97 -25.39
CA GLY A 359 7.41 -6.28 -25.12
C GLY A 359 8.42 -6.57 -26.22
N GLY A 360 8.23 -5.94 -27.38
CA GLY A 360 9.28 -5.81 -28.40
C GLY A 360 10.30 -4.76 -27.99
N GLU A 361 10.94 -4.92 -26.84
CA GLU A 361 12.17 -4.21 -26.48
C GLU A 361 13.33 -5.18 -26.74
N GLY A 362 14.31 -4.72 -27.51
CA GLY A 362 15.29 -5.51 -28.23
C GLY A 362 15.85 -6.71 -27.47
N ASP A 363 15.88 -7.86 -28.15
CA ASP A 363 16.48 -9.09 -27.65
C ASP A 363 18.02 -8.93 -27.59
N ASP A 364 18.49 -8.17 -26.60
CA ASP A 364 19.89 -8.01 -26.21
C ASP A 364 20.55 -9.39 -25.95
N SER A 365 19.75 -10.44 -25.72
CA SER A 365 20.21 -11.80 -25.40
C SER A 365 20.93 -12.53 -26.56
N GLY A 366 21.08 -11.85 -27.71
CA GLY A 366 21.89 -12.26 -28.85
C GLY A 366 23.21 -11.51 -29.03
N GLU A 367 23.42 -10.36 -28.37
CA GLU A 367 24.61 -9.52 -28.61
C GLU A 367 25.92 -10.26 -28.30
N LEU A 368 26.00 -10.93 -27.14
CA LEU A 368 27.18 -11.69 -26.73
C LEU A 368 27.49 -12.83 -27.71
N ALA A 369 26.45 -13.55 -28.15
CA ALA A 369 26.60 -14.66 -29.09
C ALA A 369 27.13 -14.18 -30.44
N ASN A 370 26.60 -13.06 -30.94
CA ASN A 370 27.07 -12.46 -32.19
C ASN A 370 28.51 -11.95 -32.05
N ALA A 371 28.86 -11.28 -30.96
CA ALA A 371 30.24 -10.83 -30.70
C ALA A 371 31.25 -12.00 -30.66
N MET A 372 30.86 -13.15 -30.09
CA MET A 372 31.71 -14.36 -30.10
C MET A 372 31.91 -14.93 -31.52
N LEU A 373 30.86 -14.90 -32.36
CA LEU A 373 30.92 -15.36 -33.75
C LEU A 373 31.73 -14.40 -34.64
N ASP A 374 31.54 -13.10 -34.47
CA ASP A 374 32.27 -12.06 -35.19
C ASP A 374 33.77 -12.12 -34.86
N LEU A 375 34.11 -12.41 -33.60
CA LEU A 375 35.49 -12.63 -33.20
C LEU A 375 36.09 -13.89 -33.85
N ASP A 376 35.36 -15.00 -33.92
CA ASP A 376 35.84 -16.21 -34.62
C ASP A 376 36.12 -15.93 -36.10
N ALA A 377 35.20 -15.23 -36.77
CA ALA A 377 35.37 -14.84 -38.17
C ALA A 377 36.57 -13.89 -38.37
N ALA A 378 36.69 -12.84 -37.55
CA ALA A 378 37.77 -11.87 -37.67
C ALA A 378 39.16 -12.48 -37.39
N VAL A 379 39.25 -13.45 -36.46
CA VAL A 379 40.51 -14.16 -36.18
C VAL A 379 40.84 -15.15 -37.31
N ALA A 380 39.84 -15.79 -37.93
CA ALA A 380 40.06 -16.63 -39.11
C ALA A 380 40.65 -15.83 -40.28
N ASP A 381 40.10 -14.64 -40.56
CA ASP A 381 40.60 -13.71 -41.57
C ASP A 381 42.05 -13.26 -41.29
N LEU A 382 42.36 -13.00 -40.00
CA LEU A 382 43.70 -12.63 -39.57
C LEU A 382 44.70 -13.78 -39.76
N GLU A 383 44.32 -15.00 -39.41
CA GLU A 383 45.17 -16.18 -39.58
C GLU A 383 45.46 -16.47 -41.05
N ALA A 384 44.45 -16.35 -41.92
CA ALA A 384 44.63 -16.48 -43.37
C ALA A 384 45.62 -15.43 -43.92
N ALA A 385 45.46 -14.16 -43.51
CA ALA A 385 46.36 -13.08 -43.91
C ALA A 385 47.80 -13.30 -43.40
N LEU A 386 47.98 -13.80 -42.16
CA LEU A 386 49.29 -14.12 -41.60
C LEU A 386 49.98 -15.29 -42.33
N ARG A 387 49.22 -16.29 -42.78
CA ARG A 387 49.76 -17.40 -43.60
C ARG A 387 50.19 -16.92 -44.97
N GLU A 388 49.36 -16.11 -45.66
CA GLU A 388 49.73 -15.48 -46.93
C GLU A 388 51.00 -14.64 -46.81
N ALA A 389 51.12 -13.85 -45.74
CA ALA A 389 52.31 -13.03 -45.48
C ALA A 389 53.57 -13.89 -45.29
N CYS A 390 53.48 -14.94 -44.47
CA CYS A 390 54.60 -15.85 -44.23
C CYS A 390 55.06 -16.59 -45.49
N ASP A 391 54.11 -17.05 -46.32
CA ASP A 391 54.44 -17.73 -47.57
C ASP A 391 55.08 -16.78 -48.59
N GLN A 392 54.66 -15.51 -48.59
CA GLN A 392 55.28 -14.49 -49.43
C GLN A 392 56.69 -14.13 -48.97
N GLU A 393 56.92 -14.00 -47.65
CA GLU A 393 58.24 -13.77 -47.06
C GLU A 393 59.21 -14.92 -47.40
N LYS A 394 58.75 -16.18 -47.34
CA LYS A 394 59.54 -17.35 -47.73
C LYS A 394 59.91 -17.37 -49.22
N ARG A 395 59.03 -16.88 -50.09
CA ARG A 395 59.25 -16.89 -51.55
C ARG A 395 60.11 -15.74 -52.03
N ASN A 396 59.88 -14.55 -51.49
CA ASN A 396 60.44 -13.30 -52.02
C ASN A 396 61.47 -12.65 -51.09
N GLY A 397 61.74 -13.22 -49.92
CA GLY A 397 62.57 -12.62 -48.87
C GLY A 397 61.86 -11.50 -48.08
N GLU A 398 60.89 -10.81 -48.69
CA GLU A 398 60.16 -9.70 -48.07
C GLU A 398 58.65 -9.75 -48.38
N CYS A 399 57.82 -9.28 -47.43
CA CYS A 399 56.39 -9.11 -47.62
C CYS A 399 56.07 -7.90 -48.50
N ASN A 400 55.25 -8.08 -49.53
CA ASN A 400 54.78 -6.97 -50.36
C ASN A 400 53.87 -6.03 -49.55
N SER A 401 53.95 -4.71 -49.81
CA SER A 401 53.11 -3.68 -49.20
C SER A 401 51.60 -4.00 -49.27
N LYS A 402 51.13 -4.65 -50.34
CA LYS A 402 49.74 -5.12 -50.47
C LYS A 402 49.36 -6.15 -49.39
N CYS A 403 50.26 -7.09 -49.09
CA CYS A 403 50.02 -8.12 -48.08
C CYS A 403 50.02 -7.52 -46.67
N LEU A 404 50.98 -6.63 -46.39
CA LEU A 404 51.02 -5.87 -45.13
C LEU A 404 49.75 -5.01 -44.94
N GLY A 405 49.23 -4.42 -46.01
CA GLY A 405 47.96 -3.67 -45.98
C GLY A 405 46.75 -4.55 -45.62
N LYS A 406 46.65 -5.75 -46.21
CA LYS A 406 45.60 -6.73 -45.84
C LYS A 406 45.74 -7.18 -44.39
N LEU A 407 46.96 -7.50 -43.95
CA LEU A 407 47.24 -7.92 -42.58
C LEU A 407 46.83 -6.86 -41.57
N SER A 408 47.21 -5.60 -41.80
CA SER A 408 46.82 -4.46 -40.96
C SER A 408 45.29 -4.29 -40.89
N LYS A 409 44.58 -4.49 -42.02
CA LYS A 409 43.11 -4.45 -42.07
C LYS A 409 42.45 -5.60 -41.31
N CYS A 410 42.97 -6.83 -41.41
CA CYS A 410 42.47 -7.96 -40.64
C CYS A 410 42.77 -7.79 -39.15
N GLN A 411 43.93 -7.24 -38.81
CA GLN A 411 44.31 -6.96 -37.43
C GLN A 411 43.40 -5.89 -36.81
N SER A 412 43.08 -4.81 -37.53
CA SER A 412 42.15 -3.80 -37.03
C SER A 412 40.73 -4.34 -36.87
N LYS A 413 40.25 -5.19 -37.79
CA LYS A 413 38.98 -5.91 -37.65
C LYS A 413 38.96 -6.82 -36.43
N CYS A 414 40.02 -7.62 -36.24
CA CYS A 414 40.16 -8.52 -35.09
C CYS A 414 40.18 -7.74 -33.77
N ASN A 415 40.91 -6.63 -33.71
CA ASN A 415 40.92 -5.76 -32.53
C ASN A 415 39.56 -5.11 -32.29
N GLY A 416 38.85 -4.73 -33.36
CA GLY A 416 37.46 -4.26 -33.29
C GLY A 416 36.52 -5.29 -32.68
N ALA A 417 36.59 -6.54 -33.13
CA ALA A 417 35.79 -7.65 -32.59
C ALA A 417 36.18 -8.03 -31.15
N CYS A 418 37.47 -7.98 -30.81
CA CYS A 418 37.91 -8.16 -29.42
C CYS A 418 37.36 -7.04 -28.52
N ASN A 419 37.38 -5.79 -28.99
CA ASN A 419 36.86 -4.65 -28.25
C ASN A 419 35.33 -4.71 -28.10
N SER A 420 34.60 -5.14 -29.13
CA SER A 420 33.15 -5.33 -29.02
C SER A 420 32.80 -6.43 -28.01
N LEU A 421 33.48 -7.59 -28.07
CA LEU A 421 33.28 -8.65 -27.08
C LEU A 421 33.65 -8.22 -25.67
N SER A 422 34.77 -7.50 -25.52
CA SER A 422 35.20 -6.90 -24.25
C SER A 422 34.15 -5.94 -23.70
N LYS A 423 33.55 -5.09 -24.56
CA LYS A 423 32.45 -4.18 -24.20
C LYS A 423 31.17 -4.93 -23.82
N CYS A 424 30.82 -6.03 -24.51
CA CYS A 424 29.69 -6.88 -24.11
C CYS A 424 29.93 -7.50 -22.72
N LEU A 425 31.14 -7.98 -22.44
CA LEU A 425 31.50 -8.53 -21.13
C LEU A 425 31.47 -7.46 -20.02
N SER A 426 31.96 -6.24 -20.27
CA SER A 426 31.87 -5.15 -19.29
C SER A 426 30.42 -4.73 -19.04
N LYS A 427 29.60 -4.63 -20.09
CA LYS A 427 28.15 -4.41 -19.96
C LYS A 427 27.48 -5.49 -19.11
N MET A 428 27.87 -6.76 -19.28
CA MET A 428 27.35 -7.84 -18.43
C MET A 428 27.77 -7.68 -16.97
N ALA A 429 29.00 -7.25 -16.70
CA ALA A 429 29.47 -6.98 -15.34
C ALA A 429 28.63 -5.88 -14.67
N ILE A 430 28.42 -4.77 -15.40
CA ILE A 430 27.60 -3.64 -15.00
C ILE A 430 26.16 -4.10 -14.69
N LYS A 431 25.50 -4.76 -15.65
CA LYS A 431 24.12 -5.20 -15.46
C LYS A 431 24.00 -6.22 -14.31
N LYS A 432 25.02 -7.07 -14.07
CA LYS A 432 25.04 -7.99 -12.92
C LYS A 432 25.18 -7.25 -11.58
N LYS A 433 26.04 -6.23 -11.49
CA LYS A 433 26.15 -5.38 -10.28
C LYS A 433 24.83 -4.66 -10.01
N ALA A 434 24.22 -4.10 -11.05
CA ALA A 434 22.90 -3.48 -10.99
C ALA A 434 21.83 -4.46 -10.48
N GLN A 435 21.80 -5.68 -11.04
CA GLN A 435 20.87 -6.73 -10.60
C GLN A 435 21.06 -7.10 -9.12
N CYS A 436 22.29 -7.25 -8.64
CA CYS A 436 22.56 -7.55 -7.23
C CYS A 436 22.06 -6.43 -6.30
N ARG A 437 22.28 -5.16 -6.68
CA ARG A 437 21.84 -4.00 -5.89
C ARG A 437 20.32 -3.83 -5.87
N LEU A 438 19.66 -4.02 -7.02
CA LEU A 438 18.19 -4.03 -7.07
C LEU A 438 17.60 -5.22 -6.29
N ALA A 439 18.27 -6.39 -6.32
CA ALA A 439 17.85 -7.53 -5.52
C ALA A 439 17.97 -7.28 -4.01
N SER A 440 19.03 -6.57 -3.55
CA SER A 440 19.12 -6.17 -2.14
C SER A 440 18.03 -5.19 -1.76
N LEU A 441 17.69 -4.22 -2.63
CA LEU A 441 16.63 -3.26 -2.37
C LEU A 441 15.25 -3.95 -2.33
N CYS A 442 14.98 -4.87 -3.26
CA CYS A 442 13.79 -5.72 -3.23
C CYS A 442 13.69 -6.54 -1.94
N LYS A 443 14.81 -7.10 -1.47
CA LYS A 443 14.88 -7.83 -0.20
C LYS A 443 14.57 -6.93 0.98
N SER A 444 15.14 -5.73 1.04
CA SER A 444 14.83 -4.75 2.09
C SER A 444 13.35 -4.36 2.06
N CYS A 445 12.78 -4.07 0.90
CA CYS A 445 11.35 -3.80 0.74
C CYS A 445 10.47 -4.96 1.27
N SER A 446 10.84 -6.22 0.96
CA SER A 446 10.12 -7.39 1.48
C SER A 446 10.24 -7.55 3.01
N GLN A 447 11.41 -7.20 3.59
CA GLN A 447 11.61 -7.23 5.03
C GLN A 447 10.77 -6.17 5.74
N CYS A 448 10.66 -4.99 5.13
CA CYS A 448 9.79 -3.90 5.59
C CYS A 448 8.31 -4.31 5.60
N GLN A 449 7.83 -4.97 4.53
CA GLN A 449 6.47 -5.53 4.50
C GLN A 449 6.26 -6.57 5.62
N GLY A 450 7.27 -7.40 5.91
CA GLY A 450 7.23 -8.36 7.01
C GLY A 450 7.08 -7.70 8.38
N GLY A 451 7.68 -6.53 8.60
CA GLY A 451 7.58 -5.75 9.84
C GLY A 451 6.16 -5.23 10.08
N LEU A 452 5.51 -4.69 9.05
CA LEU A 452 4.12 -4.18 9.13
C LEU A 452 3.09 -5.27 9.43
N CYS A 453 3.33 -6.51 8.97
CA CYS A 453 2.46 -7.64 9.25
C CYS A 453 2.62 -8.20 10.68
N GLN A 454 3.72 -7.89 11.37
CA GLN A 454 3.94 -8.33 12.74
C GLN A 454 3.28 -7.36 13.72
N SER A 455 1.99 -7.59 14.00
CA SER A 455 1.28 -6.86 15.05
C SER A 455 2.10 -6.89 16.36
N PRO A 456 2.32 -5.72 17.02
CA PRO A 456 3.08 -5.64 18.27
C PRO A 456 2.48 -6.49 19.40
N SER A 457 1.21 -6.89 19.29
CA SER A 457 0.53 -7.76 20.25
C SER A 457 1.01 -9.23 20.26
N SER A 458 1.81 -9.67 19.28
CA SER A 458 2.24 -11.09 19.19
C SER A 458 3.52 -11.43 19.95
N LYS A 459 4.20 -10.44 20.58
CA LYS A 459 5.46 -10.68 21.32
C LYS A 459 5.31 -11.62 22.53
N ASN A 460 4.09 -11.86 23.01
CA ASN A 460 3.79 -12.94 23.95
C ASN A 460 3.19 -14.14 23.21
N GLY A 461 4.05 -14.89 22.51
CA GLY A 461 3.66 -16.09 21.79
C GLY A 461 3.06 -17.16 22.72
N ARG A 462 1.72 -17.25 22.74
CA ARG A 462 1.07 -18.56 22.80
C ARG A 462 1.26 -19.17 21.42
N GLY A 463 1.83 -20.38 21.40
CA GLY A 463 2.47 -20.99 20.25
C GLY A 463 1.70 -20.95 18.93
N ILE A 464 2.48 -20.91 17.85
CA ILE A 464 2.08 -21.20 16.46
C ILE A 464 1.18 -22.44 16.47
N GLY A 465 -0.13 -22.24 16.27
CA GLY A 465 -1.13 -23.30 16.35
C GLY A 465 -2.57 -22.85 16.68
N ALA A 466 -2.79 -21.62 17.11
CA ALA A 466 -4.13 -21.07 17.23
C ALA A 466 -4.58 -20.45 15.90
N SER A 467 -4.98 -21.28 14.94
CA SER A 467 -5.86 -20.83 13.87
C SER A 467 -7.16 -20.36 14.50
N SER A 468 -7.42 -19.04 14.52
CA SER A 468 -8.77 -18.52 14.76
C SER A 468 -9.61 -18.90 13.55
N VAL A 469 -10.14 -20.12 13.58
CA VAL A 469 -11.21 -20.54 12.67
C VAL A 469 -12.47 -19.82 13.15
N ASP A 470 -12.67 -18.60 12.67
CA ASP A 470 -13.95 -17.87 12.76
C ASP A 470 -15.01 -18.45 11.79
N SER A 471 -14.90 -19.74 11.47
CA SER A 471 -16.02 -20.49 10.91
C SER A 471 -16.92 -20.86 12.08
N ARG A 472 -18.03 -20.12 12.20
CA ARG A 472 -19.18 -20.38 13.06
C ARG A 472 -19.58 -21.87 13.03
N ARG A 473 -19.05 -22.65 13.96
CA ARG A 473 -19.62 -23.94 14.38
C ARG A 473 -20.19 -23.73 15.76
N ASP A 474 -21.50 -23.91 15.88
CA ASP A 474 -22.20 -23.90 17.17
C ASP A 474 -21.55 -24.93 18.11
N PRO A 475 -21.37 -24.61 19.40
CA PRO A 475 -20.70 -25.48 20.39
C PRO A 475 -21.50 -26.73 20.79
N SER A 476 -22.40 -27.24 19.93
CA SER A 476 -23.24 -28.41 20.19
C SER A 476 -23.02 -29.59 19.23
N ASP A 477 -22.07 -29.50 18.30
CA ASP A 477 -21.64 -30.68 17.56
C ASP A 477 -20.77 -31.57 18.46
N GLU A 478 -21.40 -32.57 19.09
CA GLU A 478 -20.73 -33.68 19.77
C GLU A 478 -19.74 -34.33 18.80
N ALA A 479 -18.45 -34.05 19.02
CA ALA A 479 -17.37 -34.68 18.30
C ALA A 479 -17.39 -36.19 18.57
N LEU A 480 -17.84 -36.95 17.56
CA LEU A 480 -17.69 -38.40 17.52
C LEU A 480 -16.21 -38.76 17.71
N ALA A 481 -15.91 -39.28 18.89
CA ALA A 481 -14.64 -39.84 19.27
C ALA A 481 -14.31 -41.06 18.40
N ALA A 482 -13.23 -40.98 17.61
CA ALA A 482 -12.43 -42.16 17.22
C ALA A 482 -11.15 -41.73 16.48
N GLY A 483 -10.09 -41.53 17.25
CA GLY A 483 -8.72 -41.49 16.73
C GLY A 483 -7.73 -41.18 17.84
N PRO A 484 -6.84 -42.11 18.24
CA PRO A 484 -5.82 -41.81 19.22
C PRO A 484 -4.87 -40.76 18.63
N THR A 485 -4.92 -39.53 19.16
CA THR A 485 -3.92 -38.52 18.86
C THR A 485 -2.61 -38.92 19.52
N GLU A 486 -1.75 -39.61 18.78
CA GLU A 486 -0.38 -39.85 19.20
C GLU A 486 0.37 -38.52 19.28
N ARG A 487 0.65 -38.09 20.50
CA ARG A 487 1.50 -36.94 20.78
C ARG A 487 2.93 -37.34 20.44
N LEU A 488 3.44 -36.86 19.31
CA LEU A 488 4.80 -37.13 18.85
C LEU A 488 5.82 -36.47 19.81
N THR A 489 6.24 -37.20 20.85
CA THR A 489 7.35 -36.81 21.73
C THR A 489 8.65 -37.37 21.17
N GLY A 490 9.21 -36.71 20.15
CA GLY A 490 10.53 -37.02 19.62
C GLY A 490 11.56 -35.99 20.08
N ILE A 491 12.64 -36.43 20.73
CA ILE A 491 13.83 -35.59 20.97
C ILE A 491 14.52 -35.40 19.62
N LYS A 492 14.61 -34.14 19.17
CA LYS A 492 15.22 -33.73 17.91
C LYS A 492 16.67 -34.25 17.86
N SER A 493 16.91 -35.33 17.10
CA SER A 493 18.21 -35.95 16.69
C SER A 493 18.44 -37.44 16.99
N ALA A 494 17.53 -38.14 17.69
CA ALA A 494 17.71 -39.56 18.01
C ALA A 494 16.71 -40.48 17.29
N GLY A 495 16.92 -40.72 16.00
CA GLY A 495 16.17 -41.72 15.23
C GLY A 495 16.51 -41.66 13.73
N PRO A 496 16.47 -42.78 12.99
CA PRO A 496 16.74 -42.80 11.56
C PRO A 496 15.66 -42.01 10.81
N SER A 497 15.97 -40.75 10.50
CA SER A 497 15.12 -39.92 9.65
C SER A 497 15.02 -40.57 8.27
N GLN A 498 13.85 -41.08 7.90
CA GLN A 498 13.54 -41.30 6.48
C GLN A 498 13.53 -39.92 5.82
N LYS A 499 14.67 -39.54 5.23
CA LYS A 499 14.76 -38.39 4.34
C LYS A 499 14.19 -38.81 2.99
N THR A 500 12.91 -38.53 2.78
CA THR A 500 12.36 -38.46 1.43
C THR A 500 12.80 -37.12 0.85
N THR A 501 13.87 -37.12 0.07
CA THR A 501 14.25 -35.96 -0.74
C THR A 501 13.27 -35.87 -1.91
N GLU A 502 12.21 -35.09 -1.72
CA GLU A 502 11.36 -34.62 -2.82
C GLU A 502 12.14 -33.58 -3.62
N SER A 503 12.23 -33.78 -4.93
CA SER A 503 12.89 -32.86 -5.85
C SER A 503 12.18 -31.52 -5.85
N ALA A 504 12.93 -30.42 -5.89
CA ALA A 504 12.41 -29.04 -5.88
C ALA A 504 11.49 -28.70 -7.06
N ASP A 505 11.32 -29.60 -8.04
CA ASP A 505 10.40 -29.44 -9.17
C ASP A 505 8.92 -29.64 -8.79
N ASP A 506 8.61 -30.28 -7.65
CA ASP A 506 7.25 -30.46 -7.13
C ASP A 506 6.86 -29.45 -6.03
N GLY A 507 7.75 -28.49 -5.74
CA GLY A 507 7.48 -27.39 -4.81
C GLY A 507 6.37 -26.47 -5.35
N SER A 508 5.23 -26.46 -4.66
CA SER A 508 3.96 -25.82 -5.05
C SER A 508 3.97 -24.28 -5.07
N GLY A 509 4.86 -23.67 -5.86
CA GLY A 509 4.86 -22.25 -6.19
C GLY A 509 4.01 -21.89 -7.42
N VAL A 510 3.33 -22.86 -8.03
CA VAL A 510 2.54 -22.68 -9.28
C VAL A 510 1.09 -23.15 -9.06
N SER A 511 0.40 -22.49 -8.13
CA SER A 511 -0.98 -22.81 -7.72
C SER A 511 -1.99 -22.83 -8.89
N THR A 512 -1.84 -21.95 -9.89
CA THR A 512 -2.86 -21.81 -10.95
C THR A 512 -2.77 -22.85 -12.07
N ARG A 513 -1.59 -23.37 -12.42
CA ARG A 513 -1.48 -24.39 -13.49
C ARG A 513 -1.81 -25.79 -13.01
N VAL A 514 -1.48 -26.11 -11.75
CA VAL A 514 -1.84 -27.41 -11.15
C VAL A 514 -3.35 -27.48 -10.92
N ALA A 515 -4.01 -26.38 -10.51
CA ALA A 515 -5.47 -26.32 -10.41
C ALA A 515 -6.13 -26.58 -11.79
N GLN A 516 -5.65 -25.93 -12.85
CA GLN A 516 -6.19 -26.15 -14.21
C GLN A 516 -5.95 -27.57 -14.74
N ASN A 517 -4.81 -28.20 -14.40
CA ASN A 517 -4.57 -29.60 -14.79
C ASN A 517 -5.45 -30.57 -14.00
N LYS A 518 -5.65 -30.34 -12.69
CA LYS A 518 -6.59 -31.12 -11.87
C LYS A 518 -8.02 -30.97 -12.37
N ASP A 519 -8.45 -29.76 -12.74
CA ASP A 519 -9.78 -29.54 -13.34
C ASP A 519 -9.95 -30.29 -14.66
N ARG A 520 -8.90 -30.34 -15.49
CA ARG A 520 -8.92 -31.09 -16.77
C ARG A 520 -8.95 -32.59 -16.55
N GLU A 521 -8.19 -33.13 -15.60
CA GLU A 521 -8.21 -34.55 -15.24
C GLU A 521 -9.57 -34.94 -14.64
N PHE A 522 -10.15 -34.07 -13.82
CA PHE A 522 -11.47 -34.26 -13.23
C PHE A 522 -12.59 -34.22 -14.27
N ARG A 523 -12.53 -33.30 -15.24
CA ARG A 523 -13.48 -33.30 -16.38
C ARG A 523 -13.38 -34.59 -17.19
N ARG A 524 -12.16 -35.07 -17.45
CA ARG A 524 -11.95 -36.34 -18.18
C ARG A 524 -12.49 -37.55 -17.42
N SER A 525 -12.36 -37.59 -16.10
CA SER A 525 -12.90 -38.71 -15.30
C SER A 525 -14.43 -38.69 -15.27
N VAL A 526 -15.05 -37.51 -15.21
CA VAL A 526 -16.51 -37.35 -15.31
C VAL A 526 -17.02 -37.73 -16.70
N GLU A 527 -16.37 -37.26 -17.77
CA GLU A 527 -16.72 -37.63 -19.15
C GLU A 527 -16.55 -39.13 -19.41
N SER A 528 -15.48 -39.73 -18.87
CA SER A 528 -15.26 -41.17 -18.89
C SER A 528 -16.40 -41.92 -18.19
N TYR A 529 -16.86 -41.45 -17.03
CA TYR A 529 -17.96 -42.09 -16.30
C TYR A 529 -19.31 -41.94 -17.00
N VAL A 530 -19.56 -40.80 -17.63
CA VAL A 530 -20.81 -40.51 -18.37
C VAL A 530 -20.88 -41.28 -19.70
N SER A 531 -19.73 -41.56 -20.32
CA SER A 531 -19.64 -42.29 -21.60
C SER A 531 -19.73 -43.81 -21.46
N ARG A 532 -19.64 -44.37 -20.24
CA ARG A 532 -19.84 -45.82 -20.04
C ARG A 532 -21.28 -46.23 -20.29
N GLU A 533 -21.49 -47.12 -21.26
CA GLU A 533 -22.80 -47.65 -21.62
C GLU A 533 -23.40 -48.53 -20.51
N ASP A 534 -22.55 -49.13 -19.67
CA ASP A 534 -22.90 -50.03 -18.55
C ASP A 534 -23.70 -49.35 -17.43
N VAL A 535 -23.69 -48.01 -17.36
CA VAL A 535 -24.34 -47.26 -16.28
C VAL A 535 -25.78 -46.93 -16.68
N PRO A 536 -26.80 -47.26 -15.86
CA PRO A 536 -28.18 -46.92 -16.18
C PRO A 536 -28.37 -45.41 -16.44
N PRO A 537 -29.16 -45.01 -17.44
CA PRO A 537 -29.31 -43.60 -17.85
C PRO A 537 -29.92 -42.72 -16.75
N ALA A 538 -30.61 -43.30 -15.76
CA ALA A 538 -31.07 -42.57 -14.58
C ALA A 538 -29.90 -42.10 -13.69
N VAL A 539 -28.90 -42.95 -13.47
CA VAL A 539 -27.72 -42.64 -12.64
C VAL A 539 -26.82 -41.63 -13.36
N ARG A 540 -26.62 -41.78 -14.68
CA ARG A 540 -25.87 -40.80 -15.48
C ARG A 540 -26.47 -39.39 -15.40
N ARG A 541 -27.81 -39.28 -15.44
CA ARG A 541 -28.52 -38.00 -15.29
C ARG A 541 -28.42 -37.44 -13.87
N GLY A 542 -28.47 -38.29 -12.84
CA GLY A 542 -28.30 -37.89 -11.45
C GLY A 542 -26.91 -37.32 -11.15
N VAL A 543 -25.86 -38.02 -11.58
CA VAL A 543 -24.47 -37.58 -11.42
C VAL A 543 -24.22 -36.27 -12.16
N LYS A 544 -24.72 -36.15 -13.40
CA LYS A 544 -24.59 -34.91 -14.18
C LYS A 544 -25.24 -33.71 -13.48
N ARG A 545 -26.48 -33.85 -12.99
CA ARG A 545 -27.19 -32.79 -12.25
C ARG A 545 -26.49 -32.41 -10.94
N TYR A 546 -25.96 -33.39 -10.22
CA TYR A 546 -25.21 -33.14 -8.99
C TYR A 546 -23.96 -32.29 -9.26
N PHE A 547 -23.17 -32.64 -10.28
CA PHE A 547 -21.99 -31.86 -10.64
C PHE A 547 -22.31 -30.48 -11.21
N GLU A 548 -23.34 -30.35 -12.02
CA GLU A 548 -23.84 -29.04 -12.48
C GLU A 548 -24.25 -28.17 -11.28
N SER A 549 -24.91 -28.74 -10.27
CA SER A 549 -25.33 -28.00 -9.08
C SER A 549 -24.17 -27.47 -8.24
N ILE A 550 -23.08 -28.22 -8.09
CA ILE A 550 -21.90 -27.79 -7.31
C ILE A 550 -21.19 -26.63 -8.01
N HIS A 551 -21.06 -26.67 -9.34
CA HIS A 551 -20.38 -25.60 -10.08
C HIS A 551 -21.19 -24.30 -10.16
N HIS A 552 -22.53 -24.36 -10.06
CA HIS A 552 -23.36 -23.16 -10.02
C HIS A 552 -23.36 -22.46 -8.64
N ILE A 553 -23.11 -23.20 -7.55
CA ILE A 553 -23.04 -22.63 -6.19
C ILE A 553 -21.83 -21.69 -6.01
N GLU A 554 -20.73 -21.90 -6.75
CA GLU A 554 -19.53 -21.07 -6.64
C GLU A 554 -19.62 -19.76 -7.44
N THR A 555 -20.52 -19.66 -8.42
CA THR A 555 -20.68 -18.45 -9.26
C THR A 555 -21.71 -17.46 -8.74
N ASP A 556 -22.59 -17.89 -7.83
CA ASP A 556 -23.63 -17.05 -7.23
C ASP A 556 -23.22 -16.54 -5.84
N THR A 557 -21.95 -16.13 -5.65
CA THR A 557 -21.63 -15.22 -4.55
C THR A 557 -22.14 -13.83 -4.93
N PRO A 558 -23.18 -13.28 -4.28
CA PRO A 558 -23.68 -11.96 -4.61
C PRO A 558 -22.58 -10.93 -4.38
N SER A 559 -22.20 -10.21 -5.43
CA SER A 559 -21.42 -8.99 -5.29
C SER A 559 -22.23 -8.05 -4.39
N GLU A 560 -21.71 -7.75 -3.21
CA GLU A 560 -22.28 -6.77 -2.28
C GLU A 560 -22.54 -5.45 -3.02
N ALA A 561 -23.81 -5.23 -3.32
CA ALA A 561 -24.34 -3.96 -3.72
C ALA A 561 -24.51 -3.11 -2.45
N GLY A 562 -23.85 -1.97 -2.44
CA GLY A 562 -24.32 -0.73 -1.82
C GLY A 562 -24.66 -0.77 -0.34
N LEU A 563 -23.67 -0.40 0.48
CA LEU A 563 -23.86 0.49 1.63
C LEU A 563 -22.81 1.60 1.58
#